data_AF-A0A522XBD4-F1
#
_entry.id   AF-A0A522XBD4-F1
#
_cell.length_a   1.000
_cell.length_b   1.000
_cell.length_c   1.000
_cell.angle_alpha   90.00
_cell.angle_beta   90.00
_cell.angle_gamma   90.00
#
_symmetry.space_group_name_H-M   'P 1'
#
loop_
_entity.id
_entity.type
_entity.pdbx_description
1 polymer ?
#
loop_
_entity_poly.entity_id
_entity_poly.type
_entity_poly.pdbx_seq_one_letter_code
_entity_poly.pdbx_strand_id
1 'polypeptide(L)'
;MDEQDCLRFLTLDRFLYVLPESAAESASESGKTAPPREFPPAGKLPSPLDGYIRCQEIQDSQLVQIDCSGNPSQAVKPFQDLGTLQKTVLHYSETLDNPSQGNVESSWLVWGQLMVEEQSPLELAKTICTQFNFKGTCPNWQVDLIAKGRLLGATLYELWCPPQGDGEEPGYHLLICLFDCHWQKGELQKRVGGLLKHCQFLFLYHHKVVWAFQNSRRLRESLQQPSRMVPQVTNQSLARLETSALNLTELQDHLRQSLTVLAVYGTQLNYLQEQRYTIEINLENYDKRVLKLAGLGAESGSKAPEEEVRGWQGQDGSLFLNNFSQFAREKYLRQIERDYSSLSPGLLLVENSIKAVESLNQIEQTRSDRRLNTTLTIASVGVATSAVVATVVVAEPPPNRDRLEFHVTTIIGSLLLGGLMSVLAWKLWFKKG
;
A
#
# COMPACT_ATOMS: atom_id res chain seq x y z
N MET A 1 -42.93 15.37 -0.29
CA MET A 1 -41.69 14.60 -0.50
C MET A 1 -42.10 13.16 -0.34
N ASP A 2 -41.82 12.30 -1.32
CA ASP A 2 -42.12 10.88 -1.16
C ASP A 2 -41.23 10.34 -0.03
N GLU A 3 -41.84 9.74 0.98
CA GLU A 3 -41.11 9.17 2.11
C GLU A 3 -40.17 8.05 1.66
N GLN A 4 -40.43 7.44 0.50
CA GLN A 4 -39.61 6.39 -0.09
C GLN A 4 -38.23 6.91 -0.56
N ASP A 5 -38.09 8.20 -0.89
CA ASP A 5 -36.87 8.80 -1.46
C ASP A 5 -36.06 9.64 -0.46
N CYS A 6 -36.25 9.39 0.84
CA CYS A 6 -35.64 10.18 1.91
C CYS A 6 -34.99 9.30 2.99
N LEU A 7 -33.88 9.79 3.58
CA LEU A 7 -33.31 9.21 4.81
C LEU A 7 -33.32 10.26 5.92
N ARG A 8 -33.44 9.77 7.14
CA ARG A 8 -33.12 10.55 8.34
C ARG A 8 -31.62 10.65 8.51
N PHE A 9 -31.13 11.84 8.88
CA PHE A 9 -29.72 12.07 9.22
C PHE A 9 -28.71 11.68 8.12
N LEU A 10 -29.11 11.72 6.84
CA LEU A 10 -28.22 11.43 5.72
C LEU A 10 -26.95 12.29 5.79
N THR A 11 -25.81 11.61 5.75
CA THR A 11 -24.48 12.19 5.86
C THR A 11 -23.55 11.56 4.84
N LEU A 12 -22.65 12.39 4.32
CA LEU A 12 -21.55 12.00 3.45
C LEU A 12 -20.24 12.32 4.17
N ASP A 13 -19.39 11.32 4.31
CA ASP A 13 -18.05 11.44 4.86
C ASP A 13 -17.02 11.05 3.79
N ARG A 14 -16.01 11.89 3.58
CA ARG A 14 -14.82 11.56 2.76
C ARG A 14 -13.60 11.42 3.66
N PHE A 15 -12.88 10.31 3.52
CA PHE A 15 -11.63 10.03 4.23
C PHE A 15 -10.45 10.08 3.25
N LEU A 16 -9.54 11.00 3.52
CA LEU A 16 -8.29 11.17 2.78
C LEU A 16 -7.11 10.88 3.70
N TYR A 17 -6.10 10.19 3.18
CA TYR A 17 -4.89 9.86 3.93
C TYR A 17 -3.68 10.35 3.17
N VAL A 18 -3.01 11.36 3.71
CA VAL A 18 -1.75 11.82 3.16
C VAL A 18 -0.65 10.93 3.72
N LEU A 19 -0.01 10.17 2.84
CA LEU A 19 1.13 9.32 3.15
C LEU A 19 2.43 10.07 2.82
N PRO A 20 3.47 10.00 3.66
CA PRO A 20 4.76 10.59 3.33
C PRO A 20 5.34 9.91 2.09
N GLU A 21 5.81 10.69 1.13
CA GLU A 21 6.54 10.17 -0.03
C GLU A 21 7.78 9.39 0.45
N SER A 22 7.98 8.19 -0.09
CA SER A 22 9.21 7.46 0.15
C SER A 22 10.38 8.27 -0.41
N ALA A 23 11.53 8.27 0.28
CA ALA A 23 12.73 9.03 -0.08
C ALA A 23 13.27 8.75 -1.51
N ALA A 24 12.73 7.76 -2.23
CA ALA A 24 13.08 7.42 -3.61
C ALA A 24 12.90 8.58 -4.61
N GLU A 25 11.95 9.50 -4.38
CA GLU A 25 11.72 10.67 -5.26
C GLU A 25 12.52 11.91 -4.83
N SER A 26 13.14 11.90 -3.64
CA SER A 26 13.87 13.06 -3.10
C SER A 26 15.30 13.23 -3.63
N ALA A 27 15.77 12.36 -4.53
CA ALA A 27 17.14 12.44 -5.06
C ALA A 27 17.34 13.53 -6.14
N SER A 28 16.30 14.28 -6.52
CA SER A 28 16.46 15.46 -7.38
C SER A 28 15.57 16.63 -6.96
N GLU A 29 15.73 17.17 -5.76
CA GLU A 29 15.56 18.61 -5.55
C GLU A 29 16.17 19.05 -4.22
N SER A 30 17.09 20.00 -4.31
CA SER A 30 17.80 20.54 -3.16
C SER A 30 16.86 21.36 -2.27
N GLY A 31 16.95 21.10 -0.97
CA GLY A 31 16.90 22.10 0.09
C GLY A 31 15.79 23.15 0.01
N LYS A 32 14.54 22.74 0.17
CA LYS A 32 13.50 23.63 0.70
C LYS A 32 12.73 22.91 1.80
N THR A 33 13.02 23.25 3.05
CA THR A 33 12.09 23.01 4.16
C THR A 33 10.76 23.64 3.81
N ALA A 34 9.76 22.82 3.51
CA ALA A 34 8.40 23.28 3.32
C ALA A 34 7.91 23.97 4.62
N PRO A 35 7.27 25.14 4.54
CA PRO A 35 6.70 25.78 5.71
C PRO A 35 5.61 24.88 6.33
N PRO A 36 5.37 24.98 7.65
CA PRO A 36 4.29 24.24 8.28
C PRO A 36 2.97 24.67 7.64
N ARG A 37 2.29 23.72 6.98
CA ARG A 37 1.02 23.97 6.30
C ARG A 37 -0.05 24.22 7.37
N GLU A 38 -0.46 25.47 7.53
CA GLU A 38 -1.71 25.80 8.20
C GLU A 38 -2.86 25.33 7.30
N PHE A 39 -3.28 24.08 7.51
CA PHE A 39 -4.62 23.64 7.13
C PHE A 39 -5.63 24.59 7.78
N PRO A 40 -6.78 24.89 7.15
CA PRO A 40 -7.77 25.77 7.76
C PRO A 40 -8.02 25.31 9.20
N PRO A 41 -8.10 26.23 10.18
CA PRO A 41 -8.29 25.86 11.57
C PRO A 41 -9.50 24.94 11.63
N ALA A 42 -9.33 23.73 12.19
CA ALA A 42 -10.38 22.71 12.30
C ALA A 42 -11.74 23.39 12.54
N GLY A 43 -12.58 23.42 11.51
CA GLY A 43 -13.50 24.53 11.32
C GLY A 43 -14.71 24.09 10.51
N LYS A 44 -15.85 24.70 10.85
CA LYS A 44 -17.15 24.45 10.23
C LYS A 44 -17.04 24.56 8.71
N LEU A 45 -17.74 23.68 7.99
CA LEU A 45 -17.81 23.74 6.53
C LEU A 45 -18.44 25.05 6.04
N PRO A 46 -17.98 25.61 4.91
CA PRO A 46 -18.58 26.81 4.33
C PRO A 46 -19.95 26.48 3.70
N SER A 47 -20.89 27.42 3.82
CA SER A 47 -22.19 27.33 3.13
C SER A 47 -22.01 27.07 1.62
N PRO A 48 -22.79 26.17 1.00
CA PRO A 48 -23.98 25.50 1.51
C PRO A 48 -23.71 24.22 2.30
N LEU A 49 -22.45 23.79 2.42
CA LEU A 49 -22.10 22.63 3.22
C LEU A 49 -22.30 22.96 4.70
N ASP A 50 -23.00 22.08 5.40
CA ASP A 50 -23.07 22.11 6.86
C ASP A 50 -22.42 20.84 7.40
N GLY A 51 -21.59 21.00 8.43
CA GLY A 51 -20.75 19.94 8.98
C GLY A 51 -19.37 20.46 9.37
N TYR A 52 -18.39 19.58 9.41
CA TYR A 52 -17.04 19.91 9.89
C TYR A 52 -15.95 19.21 9.12
N ILE A 53 -14.76 19.81 9.15
CA ILE A 53 -13.53 19.18 8.69
C ILE A 53 -12.69 18.82 9.91
N ARG A 54 -12.24 17.57 9.94
CA ARG A 54 -11.31 17.08 10.95
C ARG A 54 -10.01 16.67 10.27
N CYS A 55 -8.94 17.36 10.64
CA CYS A 55 -7.57 16.96 10.31
C CYS A 55 -6.94 16.34 11.56
N GLN A 56 -6.38 15.14 11.43
CA GLN A 56 -5.75 14.43 12.55
C GLN A 56 -4.58 13.58 12.06
N GLU A 57 -3.49 13.57 12.80
CA GLU A 57 -2.43 12.57 12.61
C GLU A 57 -2.89 11.22 13.16
N ILE A 58 -2.84 10.19 12.30
CA ILE A 58 -3.14 8.81 12.65
C ILE A 58 -1.95 7.97 12.21
N GLN A 59 -1.18 7.50 13.20
CA GLN A 59 0.10 6.83 12.97
C GLN A 59 1.07 7.73 12.17
N ASP A 60 1.61 7.23 11.08
CA ASP A 60 2.48 7.84 10.07
C ASP A 60 1.68 8.46 8.90
N SER A 61 0.40 8.79 9.10
CA SER A 61 -0.48 9.33 8.06
C SER A 61 -1.31 10.49 8.58
N GLN A 62 -1.67 11.43 7.70
CA GLN A 62 -2.60 12.49 8.05
C GLN A 62 -3.99 12.13 7.53
N LEU A 63 -4.96 11.98 8.43
CA LEU A 63 -6.38 11.88 8.07
C LEU A 63 -6.94 13.28 7.85
N VAL A 64 -7.62 13.47 6.72
CA VAL A 64 -8.59 14.54 6.52
C VAL A 64 -9.97 13.91 6.35
N GLN A 65 -10.86 14.19 7.29
CA GLN A 65 -12.27 13.79 7.25
C GLN A 65 -13.14 15.02 6.97
N ILE A 66 -13.92 14.95 5.90
CA ILE A 66 -14.94 15.95 5.57
C ILE A 66 -16.30 15.32 5.89
N ASP A 67 -16.96 15.79 6.95
CA ASP A 67 -18.25 15.29 7.43
C ASP A 67 -19.35 16.31 7.08
N CYS A 68 -20.36 15.89 6.31
CA CYS A 68 -21.48 16.72 5.87
C CYS A 68 -22.77 16.54 6.70
N SER A 69 -22.67 16.15 7.98
CA SER A 69 -23.83 15.89 8.86
C SER A 69 -24.56 17.14 9.36
N GLY A 70 -24.21 18.34 8.91
CA GLY A 70 -24.64 19.60 9.53
C GLY A 70 -26.13 19.96 9.40
N ASN A 71 -26.46 20.97 10.22
CA ASN A 71 -27.72 21.39 10.86
C ASN A 71 -28.71 20.28 11.23
N PRO A 72 -28.88 19.97 12.54
CA PRO A 72 -29.88 19.01 13.01
C PRO A 72 -31.34 19.44 12.79
N SER A 73 -31.58 20.63 12.24
CA SER A 73 -32.92 21.15 11.92
C SER A 73 -33.54 20.52 10.66
N GLN A 74 -32.73 19.93 9.77
CA GLN A 74 -33.21 19.15 8.62
C GLN A 74 -32.96 17.66 8.88
N ALA A 75 -33.83 17.06 9.71
CA ALA A 75 -33.73 15.65 10.06
C ALA A 75 -33.93 14.72 8.87
N VAL A 76 -34.59 15.17 7.80
CA VAL A 76 -34.92 14.40 6.59
C VAL A 76 -34.26 15.07 5.39
N LYS A 77 -33.46 14.32 4.63
CA LYS A 77 -32.78 14.82 3.42
C LYS A 77 -33.08 13.91 2.22
N PRO A 78 -33.42 14.48 1.05
CA PRO A 78 -33.52 13.72 -0.19
C PRO A 78 -32.13 13.33 -0.70
N PHE A 79 -32.03 12.24 -1.47
CA PHE A 79 -30.74 11.80 -2.04
C PHE A 79 -30.32 12.58 -3.29
N GLN A 80 -31.24 13.30 -3.92
CA GLN A 80 -31.01 14.01 -5.20
C GLN A 80 -29.87 15.04 -5.12
N ASP A 81 -29.53 15.49 -3.92
CA ASP A 81 -28.46 16.45 -3.68
C ASP A 81 -27.09 15.80 -3.39
N LEU A 82 -27.01 14.46 -3.26
CA LEU A 82 -25.75 13.76 -2.94
C LEU A 82 -24.67 13.98 -4.00
N GLY A 83 -25.02 13.96 -5.29
CA GLY A 83 -24.07 14.23 -6.36
C GLY A 83 -23.54 15.67 -6.33
N THR A 84 -24.39 16.63 -5.95
CA THR A 84 -23.98 18.03 -5.76
C THR A 84 -23.04 18.15 -4.56
N LEU A 85 -23.40 17.54 -3.42
CA LEU A 85 -22.57 17.48 -2.22
C LEU A 85 -21.21 16.85 -2.51
N GLN A 86 -21.18 15.71 -3.22
CA GLN A 86 -19.95 15.05 -3.63
C GLN A 86 -19.06 15.99 -4.45
N LYS A 87 -19.62 16.68 -5.46
CA LYS A 87 -18.87 17.66 -6.26
C LYS A 87 -18.30 18.79 -5.41
N THR A 88 -19.07 19.32 -4.45
CA THR A 88 -18.58 20.37 -3.54
C THR A 88 -17.46 19.86 -2.64
N VAL A 89 -17.60 18.64 -2.09
CA VAL A 89 -16.55 18.00 -1.27
C VAL A 89 -15.28 17.75 -2.08
N LEU A 90 -15.41 17.27 -3.32
CA LEU A 90 -14.29 17.06 -4.24
C LEU A 90 -13.56 18.38 -4.52
N HIS A 91 -14.29 19.41 -4.94
CA HIS A 91 -13.73 20.74 -5.21
C HIS A 91 -13.00 21.32 -3.99
N TYR A 92 -13.60 21.20 -2.81
CA TYR A 92 -12.96 21.68 -1.58
C TYR A 92 -11.69 20.89 -1.25
N SER A 93 -11.70 19.57 -1.46
CA SER A 93 -10.51 18.75 -1.22
C SER A 93 -9.37 19.07 -2.19
N GLU A 94 -9.69 19.36 -3.45
CA GLU A 94 -8.68 19.81 -4.43
C GLU A 94 -8.03 21.14 -4.03
N THR A 95 -8.73 21.99 -3.28
CA THR A 95 -8.13 23.21 -2.71
C THR A 95 -7.27 22.97 -1.47
N LEU A 96 -7.44 21.82 -0.81
CA LEU A 96 -6.59 21.38 0.31
C LEU A 96 -5.35 20.64 -0.18
N ASP A 97 -5.46 19.91 -1.29
CA ASP A 97 -4.37 19.12 -1.86
C ASP A 97 -3.42 20.00 -2.70
N ASN A 98 -2.12 19.90 -2.43
CA ASN A 98 -1.11 20.39 -3.36
C ASN A 98 -0.97 19.35 -4.47
N PRO A 99 -1.08 19.71 -5.77
CA PRO A 99 -1.09 18.76 -6.89
C PRO A 99 0.20 17.94 -7.05
N SER A 100 1.22 18.17 -6.22
CA SER A 100 2.47 17.41 -6.19
C SER A 100 2.40 16.11 -5.36
N GLN A 101 1.39 15.90 -4.52
CA GLN A 101 1.23 14.65 -3.77
C GLN A 101 0.29 13.72 -4.54
N GLY A 102 0.82 12.61 -5.07
CA GLY A 102 0.12 11.74 -6.01
C GLY A 102 -1.32 11.40 -5.61
N ASN A 103 -2.22 11.35 -6.60
CA ASN A 103 -3.66 11.08 -6.46
C ASN A 103 -3.94 9.91 -5.50
N VAL A 104 -4.20 10.20 -4.23
CA VAL A 104 -4.56 9.18 -3.24
C VAL A 104 -6.02 8.81 -3.49
N GLU A 105 -6.28 7.50 -3.63
CA GLU A 105 -7.63 6.96 -3.55
C GLU A 105 -8.32 7.47 -2.28
N SER A 106 -9.62 7.78 -2.37
CA SER A 106 -10.38 8.25 -1.22
C SER A 106 -11.50 7.28 -0.90
N SER A 107 -11.71 7.03 0.38
CA SER A 107 -12.81 6.20 0.87
C SER A 107 -13.97 7.11 1.24
N TRP A 108 -15.14 6.75 0.74
CA TRP A 108 -16.40 7.46 0.98
C TRP A 108 -17.27 6.62 1.89
N LEU A 109 -17.88 7.26 2.89
CA LEU A 109 -18.88 6.65 3.72
C LEU A 109 -20.17 7.46 3.59
N VAL A 110 -21.22 6.79 3.13
CA VAL A 110 -22.59 7.33 3.17
C VAL A 110 -23.30 6.62 4.30
N TRP A 111 -23.95 7.38 5.17
CA TRP A 111 -24.83 6.77 6.16
C TRP A 111 -26.11 7.58 6.36
N GLY A 112 -27.17 6.88 6.76
CA GLY A 112 -28.46 7.47 7.07
C GLY A 112 -29.37 6.44 7.72
N GLN A 113 -30.48 6.90 8.26
CA GLN A 113 -31.50 6.06 8.89
C GLN A 113 -32.76 6.01 8.02
N LEU A 114 -33.34 4.82 7.87
CA LEU A 114 -34.60 4.61 7.18
C LEU A 114 -35.73 5.43 7.86
N MET A 115 -36.61 5.99 7.05
CA MET A 115 -37.81 6.72 7.48
C MET A 115 -38.87 5.79 8.06
N VAL A 116 -39.10 4.65 7.40
CA VAL A 116 -40.14 3.65 7.72
C VAL A 116 -39.61 2.23 7.49
N GLU A 117 -40.26 1.21 8.05
CA GLU A 117 -39.81 -0.19 7.97
C GLU A 117 -39.92 -0.77 6.55
N GLU A 118 -40.87 -0.29 5.75
CA GLU A 118 -41.17 -0.77 4.41
C GLU A 118 -40.15 -0.29 3.35
N GLN A 119 -39.29 0.67 3.71
CA GLN A 119 -38.25 1.13 2.80
C GLN A 119 -37.22 0.03 2.54
N SER A 120 -37.01 -0.30 1.27
CA SER A 120 -35.99 -1.26 0.85
C SER A 120 -34.59 -0.63 0.97
N PRO A 121 -33.70 -1.12 1.86
CA PRO A 121 -32.33 -0.63 1.94
C PRO A 121 -31.55 -0.88 0.65
N LEU A 122 -31.91 -1.94 -0.09
CA LEU A 122 -31.26 -2.30 -1.34
C LEU A 122 -31.55 -1.29 -2.44
N GLU A 123 -32.82 -0.94 -2.64
CA GLU A 123 -33.21 0.01 -3.68
C GLU A 123 -32.69 1.41 -3.36
N LEU A 124 -32.72 1.79 -2.08
CA LEU A 124 -32.10 3.03 -1.59
C LEU A 124 -30.59 3.07 -1.87
N ALA A 125 -29.86 2.01 -1.56
CA ALA A 125 -28.42 1.96 -1.80
C ALA A 125 -28.07 2.05 -3.30
N LYS A 126 -28.85 1.38 -4.17
CA LYS A 126 -28.70 1.52 -5.63
C LYS A 126 -28.96 2.96 -6.09
N THR A 127 -30.04 3.57 -5.60
CA THR A 127 -30.35 4.98 -5.91
C THR A 127 -29.26 5.91 -5.43
N ILE A 128 -28.72 5.71 -4.24
CA ILE A 128 -27.55 6.45 -3.74
C ILE A 128 -26.39 6.31 -4.73
N CYS A 129 -26.05 5.10 -5.16
CA CYS A 129 -24.94 4.88 -6.11
C CYS A 129 -25.09 5.67 -7.41
N THR A 130 -26.30 5.78 -7.97
CA THR A 130 -26.50 6.53 -9.23
C THR A 130 -26.30 8.03 -9.08
N GLN A 131 -26.32 8.56 -7.86
CA GLN A 131 -26.04 9.98 -7.59
C GLN A 131 -24.54 10.30 -7.58
N PHE A 132 -23.68 9.30 -7.38
CA PHE A 132 -22.23 9.50 -7.34
C PHE A 132 -21.63 9.53 -8.74
N ASN A 133 -20.65 10.41 -8.91
CA ASN A 133 -19.84 10.52 -10.12
C ASN A 133 -18.36 10.58 -9.73
N PHE A 134 -17.65 9.49 -9.97
CA PHE A 134 -16.21 9.39 -9.77
C PHE A 134 -15.50 9.61 -11.11
N LYS A 135 -15.08 10.86 -11.38
CA LYS A 135 -14.36 11.27 -12.61
C LYS A 135 -15.00 10.83 -13.93
N GLY A 136 -16.31 10.95 -14.05
CA GLY A 136 -17.06 10.69 -15.29
C GLY A 136 -17.77 9.34 -15.31
N THR A 137 -17.50 8.46 -14.35
CA THR A 137 -18.20 7.17 -14.21
C THR A 137 -18.99 7.12 -12.90
N CYS A 138 -20.22 6.61 -12.97
CA CYS A 138 -20.98 6.26 -11.78
C CYS A 138 -20.64 4.84 -11.33
N PRO A 139 -20.74 4.53 -10.02
CA PRO A 139 -20.60 3.16 -9.55
C PRO A 139 -21.55 2.20 -10.26
N ASN A 140 -20.98 1.13 -10.80
CA ASN A 140 -21.74 0.05 -11.42
C ASN A 140 -22.11 -0.97 -10.35
N TRP A 141 -23.35 -0.92 -9.87
CA TRP A 141 -23.84 -1.82 -8.83
C TRP A 141 -23.60 -3.31 -9.11
N GLN A 142 -23.69 -3.74 -10.36
CA GLN A 142 -23.55 -5.15 -10.74
C GLN A 142 -22.09 -5.63 -10.70
N VAL A 143 -21.14 -4.73 -10.92
CA VAL A 143 -19.71 -5.06 -11.06
C VAL A 143 -18.95 -4.68 -9.80
N ASP A 144 -19.25 -3.51 -9.25
CA ASP A 144 -18.45 -2.87 -8.21
C ASP A 144 -18.93 -3.22 -6.80
N LEU A 145 -20.13 -3.78 -6.65
CA LEU A 145 -20.59 -4.31 -5.36
C LEU A 145 -19.78 -5.55 -4.98
N ILE A 146 -18.84 -5.37 -4.06
CA ILE A 146 -18.00 -6.46 -3.59
C ILE A 146 -18.58 -7.14 -2.36
N ALA A 147 -19.40 -6.47 -1.55
CA ALA A 147 -19.99 -7.09 -0.38
C ALA A 147 -21.33 -6.48 0.06
N LYS A 148 -22.14 -7.30 0.74
CA LYS A 148 -23.34 -6.88 1.49
C LYS A 148 -23.34 -7.52 2.87
N GLY A 149 -23.72 -6.77 3.91
CA GLY A 149 -23.77 -7.30 5.27
C GLY A 149 -24.64 -6.50 6.23
N ARG A 150 -24.62 -6.88 7.50
CA ARG A 150 -25.35 -6.20 8.58
C ARG A 150 -24.44 -5.96 9.79
N LEU A 151 -24.46 -4.76 10.35
CA LEU A 151 -23.66 -4.40 11.52
C LEU A 151 -24.33 -3.27 12.30
N LEU A 152 -24.37 -3.39 13.64
CA LEU A 152 -24.86 -2.35 14.55
C LEU A 152 -26.29 -1.84 14.22
N GLY A 153 -27.16 -2.70 13.69
CA GLY A 153 -28.52 -2.31 13.26
C GLY A 153 -28.56 -1.52 11.95
N ALA A 154 -27.51 -1.62 11.13
CA ALA A 154 -27.47 -1.09 9.76
C ALA A 154 -27.31 -2.22 8.75
N THR A 155 -27.89 -2.03 7.56
CA THR A 155 -27.57 -2.78 6.35
C THR A 155 -26.43 -2.08 5.62
N LEU A 156 -25.37 -2.81 5.27
CA LEU A 156 -24.15 -2.29 4.69
C LEU A 156 -23.95 -2.81 3.27
N TYR A 157 -23.42 -1.94 2.40
CA TYR A 157 -23.01 -2.27 1.05
C TYR A 157 -21.62 -1.67 0.80
N GLU A 158 -20.67 -2.52 0.41
CA GLU A 158 -19.31 -2.10 0.06
C GLU A 158 -19.17 -2.18 -1.45
N LEU A 159 -18.92 -1.02 -2.07
CA LEU A 159 -18.60 -0.89 -3.47
C LEU A 159 -17.14 -0.48 -3.61
N TRP A 160 -16.45 -1.15 -4.51
CA TRP A 160 -15.05 -0.88 -4.75
C TRP A 160 -14.68 -1.11 -6.20
N CYS A 161 -14.07 -0.09 -6.81
CA CYS A 161 -13.38 -0.21 -8.07
C CYS A 161 -11.88 0.00 -7.80
N PRO A 162 -11.05 -1.05 -7.93
CA PRO A 162 -9.61 -0.91 -7.72
C PRO A 162 -9.01 0.03 -8.77
N PRO A 163 -7.96 0.81 -8.43
CA PRO A 163 -7.25 1.57 -9.44
C PRO A 163 -6.67 0.63 -10.48
N GLN A 164 -6.95 0.92 -11.76
CA GLN A 164 -6.34 0.20 -12.87
C GLN A 164 -4.92 0.75 -13.07
N GLY A 165 -3.97 -0.15 -13.39
CA GLY A 165 -2.58 0.23 -13.61
C GLY A 165 -2.44 1.28 -14.72
N ASP A 166 -1.35 2.05 -14.67
CA ASP A 166 -0.94 3.06 -15.64
C ASP A 166 -1.77 4.36 -15.67
N GLY A 167 -2.34 4.75 -14.53
CA GLY A 167 -2.61 6.16 -14.22
C GLY A 167 -3.84 6.82 -14.87
N GLU A 168 -4.66 6.10 -15.63
CA GLU A 168 -5.77 6.74 -16.37
C GLU A 168 -7.10 6.78 -15.62
N GLU A 169 -7.41 5.82 -14.73
CA GLU A 169 -8.66 5.87 -13.94
C GLU A 169 -8.40 5.66 -12.45
N PRO A 170 -8.67 6.67 -11.59
CA PRO A 170 -8.57 6.47 -10.16
C PRO A 170 -9.67 5.52 -9.71
N GLY A 171 -9.28 4.50 -8.96
CA GLY A 171 -10.22 3.68 -8.22
C GLY A 171 -11.03 4.50 -7.23
N TYR A 172 -12.08 3.89 -6.70
CA TYR A 172 -12.88 4.47 -5.63
C TYR A 172 -13.33 3.37 -4.67
N HIS A 173 -13.51 3.76 -3.42
CA HIS A 173 -14.06 2.91 -2.38
C HIS A 173 -15.25 3.62 -1.72
N LEU A 174 -16.41 2.97 -1.68
CA LEU A 174 -17.67 3.50 -1.16
C LEU A 174 -18.32 2.49 -0.22
N LEU A 175 -18.52 2.89 1.03
CA LEU A 175 -19.29 2.15 2.02
C LEU A 175 -20.63 2.86 2.27
N ILE A 176 -21.75 2.17 2.06
CA ILE A 176 -23.10 2.68 2.34
C ILE A 176 -23.64 1.96 3.56
N CYS A 177 -24.08 2.71 4.58
CA CYS A 177 -24.59 2.20 5.85
C CYS A 177 -26.00 2.74 6.13
N LEU A 178 -27.02 1.89 6.00
CA LEU A 178 -28.42 2.26 6.18
C LEU A 178 -28.98 1.68 7.49
N PHE A 179 -29.18 2.54 8.49
CA PHE A 179 -29.67 2.17 9.82
C PHE A 179 -31.18 1.98 9.85
N ASP A 180 -31.66 1.03 10.66
CA ASP A 180 -33.08 0.79 10.83
C ASP A 180 -33.82 2.01 11.42
N CYS A 181 -35.09 2.17 11.05
CA CYS A 181 -35.92 3.32 11.43
C CYS A 181 -36.26 3.42 12.93
N HIS A 182 -36.13 2.32 13.68
CA HIS A 182 -36.54 2.25 15.09
C HIS A 182 -35.55 2.88 16.08
N TRP A 183 -34.31 3.16 15.65
CA TRP A 183 -33.29 3.73 16.53
C TRP A 183 -33.59 5.19 16.89
N GLN A 184 -33.52 5.52 18.17
CA GLN A 184 -33.61 6.90 18.61
C GLN A 184 -32.33 7.67 18.29
N LYS A 185 -32.43 9.00 18.12
CA LYS A 185 -31.30 9.87 17.72
C LYS A 185 -30.03 9.65 18.55
N GLY A 186 -30.15 9.58 19.89
CA GLY A 186 -29.00 9.39 20.77
C GLY A 186 -28.31 8.03 20.61
N GLU A 187 -29.09 6.97 20.39
CA GLU A 187 -28.59 5.62 20.17
C GLU A 187 -27.93 5.50 18.79
N LEU A 188 -28.58 6.08 17.77
CA LEU A 188 -28.04 6.17 16.42
C LEU A 188 -26.67 6.89 16.42
N GLN A 189 -26.57 8.04 17.09
CA GLN A 189 -25.31 8.79 17.21
C GLN A 189 -24.21 7.97 17.88
N LYS A 190 -24.53 7.19 18.92
CA LYS A 190 -23.56 6.31 19.59
C LYS A 190 -23.08 5.20 18.64
N ARG A 191 -23.99 4.59 17.88
CA ARG A 191 -23.69 3.53 16.90
C ARG A 191 -22.83 4.05 15.76
N VAL A 192 -23.23 5.16 15.14
CA VAL A 192 -22.48 5.84 14.08
C VAL A 192 -21.11 6.28 14.58
N GLY A 193 -21.02 6.88 15.78
CA GLY A 193 -19.74 7.28 16.36
C GLY A 193 -18.79 6.10 16.62
N GLY A 194 -19.33 4.93 16.99
CA GLY A 194 -18.59 3.67 17.05
C GLY A 194 -18.09 3.26 15.67
N LEU A 195 -18.98 3.18 14.68
CA LEU A 195 -18.66 2.79 13.30
C LEU A 195 -17.57 3.68 12.69
N LEU A 196 -17.73 5.01 12.76
CA LEU A 196 -16.79 5.99 12.21
C LEU A 196 -15.36 5.79 12.73
N LYS A 197 -15.20 5.55 14.04
CA LYS A 197 -13.87 5.29 14.63
C LYS A 197 -13.21 4.04 14.05
N HIS A 198 -13.99 3.02 13.73
CA HIS A 198 -13.45 1.80 13.13
C HIS A 198 -13.19 1.97 11.62
N CYS A 199 -14.06 2.68 10.91
CA CYS A 199 -13.88 3.02 9.50
C CYS A 199 -12.59 3.82 9.26
N GLN A 200 -12.24 4.75 10.15
CA GLN A 200 -10.96 5.48 10.07
C GLN A 200 -9.76 4.54 9.94
N PHE A 201 -9.65 3.54 10.83
CA PHE A 201 -8.52 2.60 10.75
C PHE A 201 -8.67 1.60 9.60
N LEU A 202 -9.88 1.15 9.32
CA LEU A 202 -10.14 0.22 8.22
C LEU A 202 -9.70 0.84 6.87
N PHE A 203 -10.15 2.06 6.60
CA PHE A 203 -9.83 2.81 5.38
C PHE A 203 -8.37 3.22 5.33
N LEU A 204 -7.74 3.55 6.47
CA LEU A 204 -6.29 3.77 6.53
C LEU A 204 -5.51 2.55 6.00
N TYR A 205 -5.81 1.36 6.52
CA TYR A 205 -5.11 0.13 6.11
C TYR A 205 -5.40 -0.22 4.65
N HIS A 206 -6.65 -0.05 4.20
CA HIS A 206 -7.03 -0.20 2.80
C HIS A 206 -6.18 0.69 1.89
N HIS A 207 -6.13 1.99 2.17
CA HIS A 207 -5.38 2.94 1.34
C HIS A 207 -3.88 2.70 1.37
N LYS A 208 -3.29 2.31 2.50
CA LYS A 208 -1.87 1.96 2.56
C LYS A 208 -1.53 0.79 1.66
N VAL A 209 -2.38 -0.24 1.61
CA VAL A 209 -2.22 -1.38 0.71
C VAL A 209 -2.29 -0.93 -0.75
N VAL A 210 -3.30 -0.15 -1.12
CA VAL A 210 -3.48 0.31 -2.51
C VAL A 210 -2.34 1.25 -2.94
N TRP A 211 -1.97 2.20 -2.08
CA TRP A 211 -0.86 3.12 -2.32
C TRP A 211 0.46 2.38 -2.51
N ALA A 212 0.77 1.42 -1.63
CA ALA A 212 1.99 0.63 -1.75
C ALA A 212 2.01 -0.20 -3.05
N PHE A 213 0.85 -0.73 -3.45
CA PHE A 213 0.73 -1.42 -4.74
C PHE A 213 0.97 -0.46 -5.92
N GLN A 214 0.37 0.72 -5.94
CA GLN A 214 0.59 1.72 -7.00
C GLN A 214 2.07 2.14 -7.07
N ASN A 215 2.71 2.39 -5.93
CA ASN A 215 4.14 2.68 -5.88
C ASN A 215 4.99 1.52 -6.38
N SER A 216 4.61 0.28 -6.07
CA SER A 216 5.30 -0.89 -6.64
C SER A 216 5.24 -0.93 -8.17
N ARG A 217 4.14 -0.44 -8.78
CA ARG A 217 4.01 -0.37 -10.25
C ARG A 217 4.99 0.67 -10.82
N ARG A 218 5.01 1.88 -10.25
CA ARG A 218 5.96 2.95 -10.61
C ARG A 218 7.42 2.50 -10.44
N LEU A 219 7.73 1.84 -9.33
CA LEU A 219 9.06 1.28 -9.08
C LEU A 219 9.43 0.22 -10.12
N ARG A 220 8.50 -0.67 -10.49
CA ARG A 220 8.72 -1.66 -11.55
C ARG A 220 9.01 -1.00 -12.89
N GLU A 221 8.31 0.07 -13.25
CA GLU A 221 8.61 0.85 -14.44
C GLU A 221 10.01 1.47 -14.38
N SER A 222 10.38 2.08 -13.24
CA SER A 222 11.73 2.64 -13.06
C SER A 222 12.85 1.58 -13.13
N LEU A 223 12.56 0.33 -12.76
CA LEU A 223 13.47 -0.81 -12.80
C LEU A 223 13.70 -1.36 -14.22
N GLN A 224 12.92 -0.93 -15.23
CA GLN A 224 13.05 -1.44 -16.60
C GLN A 224 14.38 -1.05 -17.25
N GLN A 225 14.83 0.19 -17.09
CA GLN A 225 16.10 0.63 -17.69
C GLN A 225 17.31 -0.01 -16.99
N PRO A 226 17.44 0.07 -15.65
CA PRO A 226 18.52 -0.61 -14.93
C PRO A 226 18.58 -2.12 -15.18
N SER A 227 17.43 -2.82 -15.25
CA SER A 227 17.41 -4.27 -15.53
C SER A 227 17.95 -4.62 -16.92
N ARG A 228 17.77 -3.76 -17.93
CA ARG A 228 18.38 -3.94 -19.27
C ARG A 228 19.89 -3.72 -19.27
N MET A 229 20.42 -2.96 -18.32
CA MET A 229 21.86 -2.75 -18.17
C MET A 229 22.56 -3.95 -17.52
N VAL A 230 21.85 -4.75 -16.71
CA VAL A 230 22.43 -5.92 -16.02
C VAL A 230 23.14 -6.88 -16.99
N PRO A 231 22.52 -7.37 -18.09
CA PRO A 231 23.23 -8.22 -19.04
C PRO A 231 24.43 -7.54 -19.70
N GLN A 232 24.40 -6.22 -19.89
CA GLN A 232 25.48 -5.47 -20.53
C GLN A 232 26.75 -5.49 -19.67
N VAL A 233 26.65 -5.12 -18.39
CA VAL A 233 27.80 -5.17 -17.46
C VAL A 233 28.23 -6.62 -17.15
N THR A 234 27.30 -7.57 -17.10
CA THR A 234 27.61 -8.97 -16.81
C THR A 234 28.36 -9.65 -17.97
N ASN A 235 27.85 -9.52 -19.20
CA ASN A 235 28.44 -10.18 -20.37
C ASN A 235 29.78 -9.55 -20.77
N GLN A 236 29.95 -8.23 -20.59
CA GLN A 236 31.24 -7.57 -20.80
C GLN A 236 32.31 -8.08 -19.84
N SER A 237 31.93 -8.40 -18.59
CA SER A 237 32.83 -8.98 -17.60
C SER A 237 33.25 -10.41 -17.97
N LEU A 238 32.30 -11.24 -18.43
CA LEU A 238 32.57 -12.61 -18.84
C LEU A 238 33.46 -12.69 -20.10
N ALA A 239 33.17 -11.89 -21.13
CA ALA A 239 33.97 -11.87 -22.36
C ALA A 239 35.44 -11.51 -22.14
N ARG A 240 35.75 -10.77 -21.06
CA ARG A 240 37.14 -10.40 -20.70
C ARG A 240 37.88 -11.47 -19.91
N LEU A 241 37.18 -12.43 -19.29
CA LEU A 241 37.83 -13.62 -18.73
C LEU A 241 38.49 -14.47 -19.83
N GLU A 242 38.03 -14.34 -21.07
CA GLU A 242 38.49 -15.11 -22.22
C GLU A 242 39.65 -14.45 -22.98
N THR A 243 39.98 -13.17 -22.72
CA THR A 243 41.02 -12.44 -23.47
C THR A 243 42.35 -12.35 -22.73
N SER A 244 43.44 -12.65 -23.45
CA SER A 244 44.81 -12.77 -22.89
C SER A 244 45.51 -11.44 -22.60
N ALA A 245 44.96 -10.30 -23.06
CA ALA A 245 45.52 -8.96 -22.88
C ALA A 245 44.50 -8.09 -22.13
N LEU A 246 44.75 -7.87 -20.83
CA LEU A 246 43.88 -7.09 -19.96
C LEU A 246 44.38 -5.65 -19.82
N ASN A 247 43.49 -4.67 -20.02
CA ASN A 247 43.77 -3.26 -19.80
C ASN A 247 43.21 -2.82 -18.44
N LEU A 248 44.09 -2.40 -17.52
CA LEU A 248 43.72 -1.97 -16.17
C LEU A 248 42.72 -0.81 -16.16
N THR A 249 42.85 0.16 -17.07
CA THR A 249 41.95 1.32 -17.14
C THR A 249 40.53 0.88 -17.53
N GLU A 250 40.41 -0.05 -18.46
CA GLU A 250 39.11 -0.57 -18.89
C GLU A 250 38.42 -1.42 -17.81
N LEU A 251 39.20 -2.21 -17.04
CA LEU A 251 38.68 -2.94 -15.88
C LEU A 251 38.12 -1.97 -14.81
N GLN A 252 38.80 -0.84 -14.59
CA GLN A 252 38.36 0.18 -13.64
C GLN A 252 37.08 0.89 -14.08
N ASP A 253 36.95 1.22 -15.36
CA ASP A 253 35.74 1.87 -15.87
C ASP A 253 34.53 0.93 -15.81
N HIS A 254 34.72 -0.37 -16.10
CA HIS A 254 33.67 -1.37 -15.90
C HIS A 254 33.29 -1.58 -14.44
N LEU A 255 34.27 -1.57 -13.53
CA LEU A 255 34.00 -1.66 -12.09
C LEU A 255 33.15 -0.46 -11.64
N ARG A 256 33.50 0.76 -12.06
CA ARG A 256 32.71 1.97 -11.78
C ARG A 256 31.28 1.86 -12.32
N GLN A 257 31.13 1.44 -13.57
CA GLN A 257 29.81 1.28 -14.19
C GLN A 257 28.97 0.23 -13.46
N SER A 258 29.56 -0.91 -13.11
CA SER A 258 28.88 -1.98 -12.38
C SER A 258 28.45 -1.55 -10.98
N LEU A 259 29.29 -0.80 -10.27
CA LEU A 259 28.96 -0.22 -8.95
C LEU A 259 27.79 0.78 -9.05
N THR A 260 27.76 1.62 -10.09
CA THR A 260 26.64 2.54 -10.34
C THR A 260 25.34 1.78 -10.61
N VAL A 261 25.39 0.74 -11.46
CA VAL A 261 24.22 -0.11 -11.73
C VAL A 261 23.79 -0.82 -10.45
N LEU A 262 24.71 -1.37 -9.66
CA LEU A 262 24.41 -2.03 -8.39
C LEU A 262 23.71 -1.08 -7.42
N ALA A 263 24.21 0.14 -7.26
CA ALA A 263 23.65 1.12 -6.34
C ALA A 263 22.22 1.50 -6.73
N VAL A 264 21.98 1.82 -8.01
CA VAL A 264 20.63 2.20 -8.49
C VAL A 264 19.68 1.01 -8.44
N TYR A 265 20.10 -0.14 -8.99
CA TYR A 265 19.26 -1.33 -9.10
C TYR A 265 18.93 -1.92 -7.73
N GLY A 266 19.93 -2.06 -6.86
CA GLY A 266 19.77 -2.57 -5.50
C GLY A 266 18.87 -1.68 -4.65
N THR A 267 19.03 -0.35 -4.75
CA THR A 267 18.18 0.59 -4.03
C THR A 267 16.72 0.49 -4.47
N GLN A 268 16.46 0.49 -5.78
CA GLN A 268 15.09 0.37 -6.29
C GLN A 268 14.45 -0.98 -5.96
N LEU A 269 15.22 -2.07 -5.99
CA LEU A 269 14.74 -3.39 -5.61
C LEU A 269 14.42 -3.47 -4.11
N ASN A 270 15.21 -2.81 -3.26
CA ASN A 270 14.91 -2.68 -1.83
C ASN A 270 13.62 -1.89 -1.61
N TYR A 271 13.40 -0.78 -2.34
CA TYR A 271 12.12 -0.07 -2.26
C TYR A 271 10.94 -0.94 -2.70
N LEU A 272 11.10 -1.78 -3.73
CA LEU A 272 10.07 -2.74 -4.13
C LEU A 272 9.74 -3.72 -3.00
N GLN A 273 10.77 -4.19 -2.28
CA GLN A 273 10.62 -5.06 -1.12
C GLN A 273 9.92 -4.35 0.05
N GLU A 274 10.23 -3.08 0.31
CA GLU A 274 9.55 -2.27 1.34
C GLU A 274 8.07 -2.09 1.03
N GLN A 275 7.70 -1.87 -0.24
CA GLN A 275 6.29 -1.82 -0.63
C GLN A 275 5.58 -3.15 -0.38
N ARG A 276 6.28 -4.29 -0.55
CA ARG A 276 5.73 -5.62 -0.26
C ARG A 276 5.40 -5.76 1.23
N TYR A 277 6.35 -5.42 2.10
CA TYR A 277 6.13 -5.45 3.55
C TYR A 277 5.02 -4.50 3.99
N THR A 278 4.92 -3.33 3.36
CA THR A 278 3.83 -2.38 3.61
C THR A 278 2.47 -3.01 3.30
N ILE A 279 2.35 -3.73 2.18
CA ILE A 279 1.12 -4.47 1.83
C ILE A 279 0.83 -5.55 2.87
N GLU A 280 1.81 -6.41 3.19
CA GLU A 280 1.66 -7.52 4.13
C GLU A 280 1.16 -7.04 5.51
N ILE A 281 1.85 -6.07 6.11
CA ILE A 281 1.53 -5.55 7.46
C ILE A 281 0.15 -4.90 7.47
N ASN A 282 -0.19 -4.11 6.45
CA ASN A 282 -1.47 -3.41 6.43
C ASN A 282 -2.64 -4.35 6.12
N LEU A 283 -2.42 -5.44 5.36
CA LEU A 283 -3.43 -6.50 5.20
C LEU A 283 -3.70 -7.23 6.53
N GLU A 284 -2.67 -7.54 7.30
CA GLU A 284 -2.89 -8.11 8.64
C GLU A 284 -3.65 -7.15 9.57
N ASN A 285 -3.30 -5.86 9.54
CA ASN A 285 -3.96 -4.85 10.35
C ASN A 285 -5.42 -4.65 9.92
N TYR A 286 -5.69 -4.72 8.61
CA TYR A 286 -7.02 -4.70 8.04
C TYR A 286 -7.85 -5.89 8.55
N ASP A 287 -7.35 -7.12 8.43
CA ASP A 287 -8.05 -8.32 8.94
C ASP A 287 -8.36 -8.22 10.44
N LYS A 288 -7.37 -7.82 11.24
CA LYS A 288 -7.54 -7.60 12.68
C LYS A 288 -8.63 -6.55 12.95
N ARG A 289 -8.75 -5.53 12.10
CA ARG A 289 -9.81 -4.51 12.21
C ARG A 289 -11.18 -5.05 11.82
N VAL A 290 -11.28 -5.86 10.77
CA VAL A 290 -12.51 -6.55 10.35
C VAL A 290 -13.02 -7.47 11.47
N LEU A 291 -12.13 -8.21 12.14
CA LEU A 291 -12.49 -9.05 13.29
C LEU A 291 -12.99 -8.22 14.48
N LYS A 292 -12.36 -7.07 14.76
CA LYS A 292 -12.84 -6.15 15.80
C LYS A 292 -14.23 -5.59 15.48
N LEU A 293 -14.49 -5.24 14.22
CA LEU A 293 -15.81 -4.81 13.75
C LEU A 293 -16.84 -5.92 13.91
N ALA A 294 -16.48 -7.17 13.61
CA ALA A 294 -17.33 -8.34 13.86
C ALA A 294 -17.74 -8.45 15.33
N GLY A 295 -16.77 -8.26 16.24
CA GLY A 295 -16.98 -8.31 17.69
C GLY A 295 -17.96 -7.26 18.20
N LEU A 296 -18.01 -6.06 17.60
CA LEU A 296 -18.97 -5.02 17.98
C LEU A 296 -20.43 -5.46 17.79
N GLY A 297 -20.71 -6.27 16.77
CA GLY A 297 -22.05 -6.85 16.56
C GLY A 297 -22.44 -7.80 17.69
N ALA A 298 -21.48 -8.54 18.25
CA ALA A 298 -21.71 -9.50 19.32
C ALA A 298 -21.83 -8.85 20.72
N GLU A 299 -21.10 -7.77 20.98
CA GLU A 299 -21.03 -7.11 22.30
C GLU A 299 -22.18 -6.11 22.55
N SER A 300 -22.96 -5.75 21.53
CA SER A 300 -23.97 -4.68 21.62
C SER A 300 -25.25 -5.03 22.42
N GLY A 301 -25.24 -6.11 23.21
CA GLY A 301 -26.02 -6.26 24.47
C GLY A 301 -27.53 -6.45 24.37
N SER A 302 -28.13 -6.38 23.20
CA SER A 302 -29.43 -6.99 22.93
C SER A 302 -29.16 -8.40 22.40
N LYS A 303 -30.05 -9.38 22.55
CA LYS A 303 -29.95 -10.64 21.80
C LYS A 303 -29.78 -10.27 20.32
N ALA A 304 -28.54 -10.24 19.82
CA ALA A 304 -28.29 -9.95 18.42
C ALA A 304 -29.10 -11.01 17.68
N PRO A 305 -30.11 -10.62 16.87
CA PRO A 305 -30.85 -11.60 16.09
C PRO A 305 -29.83 -12.48 15.35
N GLU A 306 -30.09 -13.78 15.22
CA GLU A 306 -29.19 -14.66 14.45
C GLU A 306 -28.88 -14.07 13.05
N GLU A 307 -29.76 -13.23 12.53
CA GLU A 307 -29.59 -12.44 11.30
C GLU A 307 -28.46 -11.39 11.33
N GLU A 308 -28.09 -10.79 12.47
CA GLU A 308 -26.93 -9.90 12.56
C GLU A 308 -25.61 -10.68 12.48
N VAL A 309 -25.54 -11.82 13.18
CA VAL A 309 -24.36 -12.69 13.17
C VAL A 309 -24.19 -13.36 11.80
N ARG A 310 -25.28 -13.85 11.20
CA ARG A 310 -25.28 -14.33 9.81
C ARG A 310 -25.05 -13.20 8.82
N GLY A 311 -25.52 -11.99 9.10
CA GLY A 311 -25.35 -10.83 8.23
C GLY A 311 -23.92 -10.31 8.15
N TRP A 312 -23.07 -10.61 9.13
CA TRP A 312 -21.64 -10.31 9.07
C TRP A 312 -20.83 -11.43 8.38
N GLN A 313 -21.45 -12.58 8.10
CA GLN A 313 -20.87 -13.68 7.35
C GLN A 313 -21.44 -13.71 5.91
N GLY A 314 -20.59 -13.83 4.90
CA GLY A 314 -20.96 -14.11 3.53
C GLY A 314 -21.64 -15.48 3.41
N GLN A 315 -22.25 -15.76 2.25
CA GLN A 315 -22.89 -17.05 1.97
C GLN A 315 -21.93 -18.25 2.07
N ASP A 316 -20.63 -17.99 1.93
CA ASP A 316 -19.52 -18.94 2.05
C ASP A 316 -18.89 -18.98 3.44
N GLY A 317 -19.41 -18.20 4.41
CA GLY A 317 -18.86 -18.07 5.76
C GLY A 317 -17.70 -17.08 5.89
N SER A 318 -17.32 -16.37 4.81
CA SER A 318 -16.34 -15.28 4.87
C SER A 318 -16.88 -14.07 5.65
N LEU A 319 -16.04 -13.16 6.14
CA LEU A 319 -16.53 -11.94 6.80
C LEU A 319 -16.89 -10.86 5.76
N PHE A 320 -17.93 -10.06 5.99
CA PHE A 320 -18.47 -9.04 5.07
C PHE A 320 -17.37 -8.19 4.38
N LEU A 321 -16.36 -7.72 5.12
CA LEU A 321 -15.29 -6.84 4.59
C LEU A 321 -14.03 -7.60 4.14
N ASN A 322 -14.06 -8.93 4.05
CA ASN A 322 -12.84 -9.70 3.77
C ASN A 322 -12.46 -9.72 2.28
N ASN A 323 -13.38 -9.33 1.40
CA ASN A 323 -13.18 -9.43 -0.06
C ASN A 323 -12.03 -8.56 -0.55
N PHE A 324 -11.87 -7.35 -0.01
CA PHE A 324 -10.70 -6.52 -0.28
C PHE A 324 -9.40 -7.22 0.08
N SER A 325 -9.30 -7.77 1.30
CA SER A 325 -8.05 -8.36 1.78
C SER A 325 -7.68 -9.62 1.01
N GLN A 326 -8.68 -10.43 0.62
CA GLN A 326 -8.49 -11.56 -0.29
C GLN A 326 -7.96 -11.09 -1.64
N PHE A 327 -8.67 -10.18 -2.30
CA PHE A 327 -8.26 -9.64 -3.59
C PHE A 327 -6.84 -9.06 -3.55
N ALA A 328 -6.51 -8.27 -2.54
CA ALA A 328 -5.20 -7.64 -2.40
C ALA A 328 -4.08 -8.67 -2.20
N ARG A 329 -4.32 -9.76 -1.45
CA ARG A 329 -3.35 -10.87 -1.38
C ARG A 329 -3.15 -11.53 -2.73
N GLU A 330 -4.25 -11.83 -3.40
CA GLU A 330 -4.21 -12.61 -4.64
C GLU A 330 -3.67 -11.84 -5.84
N LYS A 331 -3.93 -10.53 -5.88
CA LYS A 331 -3.51 -9.64 -6.97
C LYS A 331 -2.27 -8.86 -6.57
N TYR A 332 -2.37 -7.97 -5.59
CA TYR A 332 -1.32 -7.00 -5.29
C TYR A 332 -0.07 -7.66 -4.72
N LEU A 333 -0.23 -8.48 -3.68
CA LEU A 333 0.90 -9.15 -3.03
C LEU A 333 1.56 -10.17 -3.96
N ARG A 334 0.78 -11.05 -4.60
CA ARG A 334 1.34 -12.01 -5.59
C ARG A 334 2.05 -11.31 -6.76
N GLN A 335 1.54 -10.16 -7.22
CA GLN A 335 2.17 -9.45 -8.33
C GLN A 335 3.50 -8.83 -7.91
N ILE A 336 3.59 -8.16 -6.76
CA ILE A 336 4.86 -7.61 -6.29
C ILE A 336 5.89 -8.70 -5.95
N GLU A 337 5.45 -9.85 -5.44
CA GLU A 337 6.29 -11.02 -5.20
C GLU A 337 6.89 -11.57 -6.50
N ARG A 338 6.08 -11.70 -7.56
CA ARG A 338 6.54 -12.11 -8.89
C ARG A 338 7.54 -11.12 -9.47
N ASP A 339 7.26 -9.83 -9.32
CA ASP A 339 8.12 -8.76 -9.83
C ASP A 339 9.48 -8.81 -9.16
N TYR A 340 9.49 -8.83 -7.83
CA TYR A 340 10.70 -8.95 -7.03
C TYR A 340 11.47 -10.22 -7.37
N SER A 341 10.79 -11.37 -7.48
CA SER A 341 11.42 -12.66 -7.81
C SER A 341 12.00 -12.66 -9.23
N SER A 342 11.40 -11.93 -10.16
CA SER A 342 11.91 -11.81 -11.54
C SER A 342 13.11 -10.87 -11.67
N LEU A 343 13.22 -9.87 -10.79
CA LEU A 343 14.24 -8.82 -10.86
C LEU A 343 15.44 -9.11 -9.94
N SER A 344 15.21 -9.71 -8.77
CA SER A 344 16.27 -10.02 -7.80
C SER A 344 17.46 -10.83 -8.34
N PRO A 345 17.32 -11.77 -9.30
CA PRO A 345 18.48 -12.46 -9.88
C PRO A 345 19.46 -11.50 -10.59
N GLY A 346 18.96 -10.40 -11.16
CA GLY A 346 19.81 -9.42 -11.84
C GLY A 346 20.82 -8.76 -10.89
N LEU A 347 20.45 -8.61 -9.61
CA LEU A 347 21.31 -8.04 -8.59
C LEU A 347 22.50 -8.96 -8.29
N LEU A 348 22.24 -10.26 -8.15
CA LEU A 348 23.28 -11.27 -7.95
C LEU A 348 24.27 -11.30 -9.13
N LEU A 349 23.78 -11.10 -10.35
CA LEU A 349 24.65 -11.04 -11.54
C LEU A 349 25.60 -9.84 -11.50
N VAL A 350 25.11 -8.66 -11.11
CA VAL A 350 25.96 -7.46 -10.98
C VAL A 350 26.98 -7.65 -9.85
N GLU A 351 26.57 -8.17 -8.69
CA GLU A 351 27.49 -8.46 -7.57
C GLU A 351 28.59 -9.44 -7.97
N ASN A 352 28.24 -10.52 -8.68
CA ASN A 352 29.21 -11.51 -9.14
C ASN A 352 30.16 -10.93 -10.20
N SER A 353 29.66 -10.04 -11.07
CA SER A 353 30.49 -9.34 -12.06
C SER A 353 31.50 -8.41 -11.40
N ILE A 354 31.09 -7.66 -10.38
CA ILE A 354 31.97 -6.81 -9.57
C ILE A 354 33.09 -7.66 -8.94
N LYS A 355 32.75 -8.77 -8.28
CA LYS A 355 33.73 -9.69 -7.67
C LYS A 355 34.71 -10.25 -8.70
N ALA A 356 34.24 -10.59 -9.90
CA ALA A 356 35.09 -11.06 -10.98
C ALA A 356 36.08 -9.99 -11.46
N VAL A 357 35.61 -8.75 -11.69
CA VAL A 357 36.45 -7.62 -12.10
C VAL A 357 37.44 -7.24 -11.01
N GLU A 358 37.06 -7.25 -9.74
CA GLU A 358 37.96 -7.03 -8.61
C GLU A 358 39.08 -8.07 -8.55
N SER A 359 38.74 -9.35 -8.73
CA SER A 359 39.71 -10.45 -8.79
C SER A 359 40.70 -10.26 -9.95
N LEU A 360 40.20 -9.92 -11.15
CA LEU A 360 41.04 -9.64 -12.31
C LEU A 360 41.97 -8.44 -12.08
N ASN A 361 41.46 -7.35 -11.50
CA ASN A 361 42.25 -6.16 -11.18
C ASN A 361 43.36 -6.50 -10.17
N GLN A 362 43.08 -7.30 -9.14
CA GLN A 362 44.09 -7.75 -8.16
C GLN A 362 45.19 -8.61 -8.81
N ILE A 363 44.82 -9.54 -9.70
CA ILE A 363 45.77 -10.38 -10.43
C ILE A 363 46.68 -9.52 -11.32
N GLU A 364 46.11 -8.60 -12.10
CA GLU A 364 46.86 -7.76 -13.01
C GLU A 364 47.73 -6.74 -12.27
N GLN A 365 47.25 -6.17 -11.15
CA GLN A 365 48.07 -5.35 -10.25
C GLN A 365 49.24 -6.15 -9.68
N THR A 366 49.04 -7.40 -9.24
CA THR A 366 50.13 -8.27 -8.75
C THR A 366 51.15 -8.58 -9.85
N ARG A 367 50.72 -8.69 -11.11
CA ARG A 367 51.58 -8.92 -12.27
C ARG A 367 52.34 -7.66 -12.68
N SER A 368 51.68 -6.51 -12.62
CA SER A 368 52.22 -5.19 -12.95
C SER A 368 53.13 -4.63 -11.86
N ASP A 369 52.89 -4.92 -10.57
CA ASP A 369 53.79 -4.58 -9.47
C ASP A 369 55.15 -5.29 -9.60
N ARG A 370 55.18 -6.44 -10.31
CA ARG A 370 56.44 -7.08 -10.75
C ARG A 370 57.09 -6.38 -11.96
N ARG A 371 56.46 -5.35 -12.56
CA ARG A 371 56.88 -4.67 -13.80
C ARG A 371 56.96 -3.12 -13.76
N LEU A 372 56.14 -2.34 -13.04
CA LEU A 372 56.33 -0.91 -12.65
C LEU A 372 55.06 -0.24 -12.03
N ASN A 373 55.21 0.26 -10.80
CA ASN A 373 54.67 1.46 -10.11
C ASN A 373 53.37 2.18 -10.57
N THR A 374 52.24 1.48 -10.77
CA THR A 374 50.93 2.16 -10.98
C THR A 374 49.80 1.52 -10.17
N THR A 375 49.73 1.81 -8.86
CA THR A 375 48.67 1.29 -7.97
C THR A 375 47.49 2.27 -7.90
N LEU A 376 46.34 1.88 -8.44
CA LEU A 376 45.06 2.56 -8.20
C LEU A 376 44.07 1.56 -7.60
N THR A 377 43.80 1.66 -6.30
CA THR A 377 42.82 0.82 -5.60
C THR A 377 41.47 1.52 -5.55
N ILE A 378 40.45 0.93 -6.17
CA ILE A 378 39.06 1.38 -6.04
C ILE A 378 38.41 0.55 -4.93
N ALA A 379 37.86 1.22 -3.91
CA ALA A 379 37.10 0.57 -2.84
C ALA A 379 35.61 0.50 -3.23
N SER A 380 35.03 -0.70 -3.25
CA SER A 380 33.60 -0.91 -3.46
C SER A 380 32.84 -0.72 -2.13
N VAL A 381 31.82 0.13 -2.14
CA VAL A 381 30.86 0.26 -1.03
C VAL A 381 29.83 -0.85 -1.19
N GLY A 382 29.80 -1.78 -0.23
CA GLY A 382 28.86 -2.90 -0.25
C GLY A 382 27.42 -2.42 -0.05
N VAL A 383 26.56 -2.67 -1.03
CA VAL A 383 25.11 -2.54 -0.86
C VAL A 383 24.61 -3.84 -0.22
N ALA A 384 24.02 -3.74 0.96
CA ALA A 384 23.43 -4.91 1.62
C ALA A 384 22.10 -5.25 0.95
N THR A 385 22.04 -6.40 0.28
CA THR A 385 20.87 -6.88 -0.43
C THR A 385 20.27 -8.04 0.37
N SER A 386 19.10 -7.80 0.99
CA SER A 386 18.48 -8.76 1.92
C SER A 386 17.70 -9.88 1.21
N ALA A 387 18.13 -10.31 0.03
CA ALA A 387 17.39 -11.24 -0.81
C ALA A 387 17.48 -12.68 -0.27
N VAL A 388 16.75 -12.96 0.82
CA VAL A 388 16.34 -14.32 1.17
C VAL A 388 14.96 -14.55 0.56
N VAL A 389 14.93 -14.78 -0.76
CA VAL A 389 13.83 -15.52 -1.37
C VAL A 389 14.40 -16.89 -1.67
N ALA A 390 14.00 -17.86 -0.87
CA ALA A 390 14.43 -19.24 -0.98
C ALA A 390 13.97 -19.84 -2.32
N THR A 391 14.76 -19.70 -3.38
CA THR A 391 14.75 -20.66 -4.50
C THR A 391 15.51 -21.91 -4.06
N VAL A 392 14.95 -22.62 -3.07
CA VAL A 392 15.33 -24.02 -2.78
C VAL A 392 14.61 -24.89 -3.78
N VAL A 393 15.04 -24.81 -5.04
CA VAL A 393 14.77 -25.81 -6.06
C VAL A 393 16.04 -25.87 -6.90
N VAL A 394 17.01 -26.70 -6.51
CA VAL A 394 17.82 -27.67 -7.34
C VAL A 394 18.87 -28.32 -6.42
N ALA A 395 18.49 -28.82 -5.24
CA ALA A 395 19.35 -29.77 -4.53
C ALA A 395 18.44 -30.84 -3.95
N GLU A 396 18.43 -32.01 -4.60
CA GLU A 396 17.90 -33.20 -3.96
C GLU A 396 18.71 -33.44 -2.67
N PRO A 397 18.05 -33.69 -1.53
CA PRO A 397 18.76 -33.97 -0.30
C PRO A 397 19.61 -35.23 -0.47
N PRO A 398 20.83 -35.28 0.11
CA PRO A 398 21.61 -36.51 0.12
C PRO A 398 20.77 -37.64 0.74
N PRO A 399 20.86 -38.87 0.20
CA PRO A 399 20.09 -39.98 0.72
C PRO A 399 20.52 -40.17 2.18
N ASN A 400 19.54 -40.15 3.10
CA ASN A 400 19.69 -40.32 4.55
C ASN A 400 19.70 -39.05 5.44
N ARG A 401 19.07 -37.94 5.02
CA ARG A 401 18.72 -36.83 5.93
C ARG A 401 17.23 -36.49 5.85
N ASP A 402 16.60 -36.26 6.99
CA ASP A 402 15.21 -35.81 7.03
C ASP A 402 15.09 -34.42 6.38
N ARG A 403 14.09 -34.28 5.52
CA ARG A 403 13.87 -33.09 4.68
C ARG A 403 13.67 -31.85 5.55
N LEU A 404 12.96 -31.99 6.68
CA LEU A 404 12.71 -30.90 7.60
C LEU A 404 13.99 -30.43 8.31
N GLU A 405 14.81 -31.37 8.78
CA GLU A 405 16.09 -31.07 9.43
C GLU A 405 17.08 -30.40 8.46
N PHE A 406 17.13 -30.85 7.20
CA PHE A 406 17.96 -30.23 6.18
C PHE A 406 17.54 -28.78 5.90
N HIS A 407 16.24 -28.49 5.81
CA HIS A 407 15.75 -27.14 5.58
C HIS A 407 16.01 -26.21 6.78
N VAL A 408 15.76 -26.67 8.00
CA VAL A 408 15.99 -25.88 9.22
C VAL A 408 17.48 -25.61 9.44
N THR A 409 18.34 -26.61 9.27
CA THR A 409 19.80 -26.44 9.43
C THR A 409 20.40 -25.50 8.37
N THR A 410 19.87 -25.50 7.15
CA THR A 410 20.35 -24.60 6.08
C THR A 410 19.94 -23.14 6.32
N ILE A 411 18.72 -22.90 6.82
CA ILE A 411 18.22 -21.55 7.16
C ILE A 411 18.95 -20.99 8.38
N ILE A 412 19.14 -21.80 9.43
CA ILE A 412 19.89 -21.37 10.62
C ILE A 412 21.37 -21.14 10.24
N GLY A 413 21.94 -22.00 9.39
CA GLY A 413 23.30 -21.86 8.89
C GLY A 413 23.52 -20.54 8.15
N SER A 414 22.60 -20.13 7.28
CA SER A 414 22.73 -18.88 6.53
C SER A 414 22.55 -17.63 7.40
N LEU A 415 21.65 -17.67 8.39
CA LEU A 415 21.47 -16.59 9.37
C LEU A 415 22.70 -16.43 10.28
N LEU A 416 23.30 -17.54 10.72
CA LEU A 416 24.53 -17.52 11.52
C LEU A 416 25.72 -17.02 10.70
N LEU A 417 25.84 -17.42 9.43
CA LEU A 417 26.89 -16.93 8.54
C LEU A 417 26.74 -15.43 8.29
N GLY A 418 25.51 -14.95 8.05
CA GLY A 418 25.20 -13.53 7.90
C GLY A 418 25.57 -12.72 9.15
N GLY A 419 25.17 -13.20 10.33
CA GLY A 419 25.53 -12.57 11.60
C GLY A 419 27.05 -12.54 11.87
N LEU A 420 27.76 -13.62 11.57
CA LEU A 420 29.23 -13.70 11.68
C LEU A 420 29.92 -12.69 10.76
N MET A 421 29.44 -12.56 9.51
CA MET A 421 29.99 -11.60 8.55
C MET A 421 29.71 -10.15 8.96
N SER A 422 28.54 -9.85 9.53
CA SER A 422 28.24 -8.52 10.09
C SER A 422 29.12 -8.17 11.29
N VAL A 423 29.39 -9.13 12.18
CA VAL A 423 30.30 -8.92 13.33
C VAL A 423 31.75 -8.77 12.89
N LEU A 424 32.19 -9.51 11.87
CA LEU A 424 33.53 -9.37 11.28
C LEU A 424 33.70 -8.01 10.60
N ALA A 425 32.70 -7.56 9.84
CA ALA A 425 32.69 -6.23 9.23
C ALA A 425 32.74 -5.12 10.30
N TRP A 426 31.94 -5.24 11.37
CA TRP A 426 31.98 -4.31 12.51
C TRP A 426 33.37 -4.27 13.17
N LYS A 427 33.96 -5.43 13.45
CA LYS A 427 35.28 -5.51 14.08
C LYS A 427 36.40 -4.97 13.18
N LEU A 428 36.31 -5.16 11.87
CA LEU A 428 37.29 -4.63 10.92
C LEU A 428 37.19 -3.11 10.77
N TRP A 429 35.99 -2.54 10.90
CA TRP A 429 35.79 -1.09 10.88
C TRP A 429 36.35 -0.41 12.13
N PHE A 430 36.07 -0.94 13.33
CA PHE A 430 36.51 -0.32 14.59
C PHE A 430 37.96 -0.60 15.01
N LYS A 431 38.68 -1.49 14.31
CA LYS A 431 40.10 -1.76 14.59
C LYS A 431 41.07 -0.83 13.84
N LYS A 432 40.53 0.12 13.04
CA LYS A 432 41.30 1.15 12.30
C LYS A 432 41.06 2.59 12.82
N GLY A 433 40.40 2.74 13.97
CA GLY A 433 40.22 4.02 14.67
C GLY A 433 41.25 4.20 15.77
#